data_AF-A0A811ZLQ3-F1
#
_entry.id   AF-A0A811ZLQ3-F1
#
_cell.length_a   1.000
_cell.length_b   1.000
_cell.length_c   1.000
_cell.angle_alpha   90.00
_cell.angle_beta   90.00
_cell.angle_gamma   90.00
#
_symmetry.space_group_name_H-M   'P 1'
#
loop_
_entity.id
_entity.type
_entity.pdbx_description
1 polymer ?
#
loop_
_entity_poly.entity_id
_entity_poly.type
_entity_poly.pdbx_seq_one_letter_code
_entity_poly.pdbx_strand_id
1 'polypeptide(L)'
;MKTILSSQTVNIPRDVDITLKGPTVIVKSPRGTLTRKELATVHTICSHVRNTINGVILGFCHQMRSVCAYFPINVVIQENSSLVEIQNFLGEKSICRVQMRPDVASSVSQAQKDEFILDGSDMEHASNSMANIYVSEKGSLQKADE
;
A
#
# COMPACT_ATOMS: atom_id res chain seq x y z
N MET A 1 -36.20 -4.07 -0.39
CA MET A 1 -36.07 -5.49 -0.82
C MET A 1 -34.91 -6.09 -0.03
N LYS A 2 -35.14 -7.14 0.78
CA LYS A 2 -34.06 -7.78 1.58
C LYS A 2 -33.54 -8.99 0.81
N THR A 3 -32.27 -8.96 0.43
CA THR A 3 -31.60 -10.11 -0.19
C THR A 3 -31.42 -11.20 0.86
N ILE A 4 -31.94 -12.40 0.57
CA ILE A 4 -31.98 -13.53 1.52
C ILE A 4 -30.66 -14.32 1.48
N LEU A 5 -30.06 -14.41 0.29
CA LEU A 5 -28.79 -15.10 0.08
C LEU A 5 -28.01 -14.42 -1.05
N SER A 6 -26.72 -14.21 -0.85
CA SER A 6 -25.79 -13.71 -1.87
C SER A 6 -24.57 -14.61 -1.88
N SER A 7 -24.26 -15.17 -3.04
CA SER A 7 -23.10 -16.02 -3.26
C SER A 7 -22.24 -15.46 -4.38
N GLN A 8 -20.94 -15.70 -4.31
CA GLN A 8 -19.98 -15.30 -5.33
C GLN A 8 -18.87 -16.34 -5.42
N THR A 9 -18.41 -16.60 -6.64
CA THR A 9 -17.35 -17.58 -6.92
C THR A 9 -16.07 -16.86 -7.27
N VAL A 10 -14.92 -17.35 -6.77
CA VAL A 10 -13.57 -16.87 -7.11
C VAL A 10 -12.83 -17.99 -7.82
N ASN A 11 -12.25 -17.70 -8.98
CA ASN A 11 -11.40 -18.64 -9.70
C ASN A 11 -10.01 -18.65 -9.07
N ILE A 12 -9.53 -19.83 -8.69
CA ILE A 12 -8.23 -20.03 -8.05
C ILE A 12 -7.27 -20.63 -9.09
N PRO A 13 -6.10 -20.03 -9.34
CA PRO A 13 -5.10 -20.59 -10.24
C PRO A 13 -4.44 -21.85 -9.62
N ARG A 14 -3.86 -22.71 -10.47
CA ARG A 14 -3.36 -24.04 -10.05
C ARG A 14 -2.24 -23.99 -9.01
N ASP A 15 -1.47 -22.91 -9.00
CA ASP A 15 -0.29 -22.75 -8.15
C ASP A 15 -0.59 -22.06 -6.80
N VAL A 16 -1.87 -21.92 -6.43
CA VAL A 16 -2.28 -21.23 -5.21
C VAL A 16 -3.19 -22.09 -4.35
N ASP A 17 -2.77 -22.30 -3.10
CA ASP A 17 -3.54 -22.99 -2.08
C ASP A 17 -4.25 -21.98 -1.16
N ILE A 18 -5.56 -22.14 -0.98
CA ILE A 18 -6.37 -21.28 -0.10
C ILE A 18 -6.93 -22.12 1.04
N THR A 19 -6.69 -21.68 2.28
CA THR A 19 -7.25 -22.28 3.48
C THR A 19 -8.12 -21.25 4.20
N LEU A 20 -9.36 -21.64 4.55
CA LEU A 20 -10.29 -20.82 5.33
C LEU A 20 -10.37 -21.35 6.76
N LYS A 21 -10.07 -20.49 7.75
CA LYS A 21 -10.19 -20.78 9.18
C LYS A 21 -11.07 -19.73 9.85
N GLY A 22 -12.38 -19.99 9.89
CA GLY A 22 -13.37 -19.03 10.38
C GLY A 22 -13.33 -17.74 9.53
N PRO A 23 -13.16 -16.55 10.12
CA PRO A 23 -13.02 -15.30 9.36
C PRO A 23 -11.62 -15.09 8.76
N THR A 24 -10.69 -16.03 8.93
CA THR A 24 -9.30 -15.88 8.46
C THR A 24 -9.12 -16.61 7.13
N VAL A 25 -8.66 -15.89 6.12
CA VAL A 25 -8.25 -16.41 4.82
C VAL A 25 -6.72 -16.48 4.78
N ILE A 26 -6.20 -17.67 4.50
CA ILE A 26 -4.76 -17.90 4.31
C ILE A 26 -4.56 -18.31 2.86
N VAL A 27 -3.74 -17.54 2.13
CA VAL A 27 -3.40 -17.80 0.73
C VAL A 27 -1.90 -18.10 0.66
N LYS A 28 -1.56 -19.25 0.10
CA LYS A 28 -0.19 -19.70 -0.10
C LYS A 28 0.10 -19.79 -1.58
N SER A 29 1.23 -19.24 -1.99
CA SER A 29 1.81 -19.44 -3.31
C SER A 29 3.31 -19.76 -3.16
N PRO A 30 3.98 -20.22 -4.23
CA PRO A 30 5.42 -20.43 -4.24
C PRO A 30 6.23 -19.18 -3.85
N ARG A 31 5.68 -17.98 -4.06
CA ARG A 31 6.36 -16.71 -3.77
C ARG A 31 6.17 -16.24 -2.33
N GLY A 32 5.16 -16.73 -1.61
CA GLY A 32 4.88 -16.26 -0.25
C GLY A 32 3.58 -16.77 0.33
N THR A 33 3.33 -16.41 1.59
CA THR A 33 2.07 -16.71 2.28
C THR A 33 1.48 -15.41 2.83
N LEU A 34 0.22 -15.13 2.49
CA LEU A 34 -0.52 -14.00 3.03
C LEU A 34 -1.67 -14.50 3.89
N THR A 35 -1.82 -13.91 5.08
CA THR A 35 -2.89 -14.22 6.02
C THR A 35 -3.68 -12.96 6.33
N ARG A 36 -4.99 -13.00 6.09
CA ARG A 36 -5.91 -11.86 6.29
C ARG A 36 -7.14 -12.30 7.08
N LYS A 37 -7.59 -11.43 7.99
CA LYS A 37 -8.82 -11.63 8.76
C LYS A 37 -9.90 -10.71 8.21
N GLU A 38 -10.98 -11.28 7.71
CA GLU A 38 -12.07 -10.58 7.02
C GLU A 38 -13.38 -10.75 7.79
N LEU A 39 -14.03 -9.64 8.12
CA LEU A 39 -15.34 -9.60 8.79
C LEU A 39 -16.42 -8.92 7.93
N ALA A 40 -16.13 -8.69 6.64
CA ALA A 40 -16.95 -7.89 5.74
C ALA A 40 -18.09 -8.67 5.06
N THR A 41 -18.91 -7.97 4.26
CA THR A 41 -19.95 -8.59 3.42
C THR A 41 -19.32 -9.43 2.30
N VAL A 42 -20.04 -10.45 1.81
CA VAL A 42 -19.59 -11.44 0.81
C VAL A 42 -18.85 -10.81 -0.38
N HIS A 43 -19.35 -9.68 -0.92
CA HIS A 43 -18.76 -9.03 -2.09
C HIS A 43 -17.39 -8.40 -1.81
N THR A 44 -17.23 -7.84 -0.61
CA THR A 44 -15.98 -7.25 -0.12
C THR A 44 -14.94 -8.34 0.10
N ILE A 45 -15.31 -9.43 0.78
CA ILE A 45 -14.43 -10.59 0.98
C ILE A 45 -13.94 -11.16 -0.35
N CYS A 46 -14.83 -11.37 -1.31
CA CYS A 46 -14.46 -11.89 -2.63
C CYS A 46 -13.43 -11.01 -3.36
N SER A 47 -13.51 -9.69 -3.16
CA SER A 47 -12.57 -8.73 -3.74
C SER A 47 -11.23 -8.77 -3.00
N HIS A 48 -11.22 -8.81 -1.66
CA HIS A 48 -9.99 -8.97 -0.87
C HIS A 48 -9.27 -10.29 -1.17
N VAL A 49 -10.01 -11.39 -1.37
CA VAL A 49 -9.42 -12.68 -1.76
C VAL A 49 -8.76 -12.58 -3.13
N ARG A 50 -9.44 -11.99 -4.13
CA ARG A 50 -8.84 -11.77 -5.47
C ARG A 50 -7.58 -10.91 -5.39
N ASN A 51 -7.60 -9.84 -4.61
CA ASN A 51 -6.44 -8.97 -4.42
C ASN A 51 -5.30 -9.70 -3.71
N THR A 52 -5.61 -10.52 -2.71
CA THR A 52 -4.63 -11.36 -2.02
C THR A 52 -3.97 -12.33 -3.00
N ILE A 53 -4.75 -13.06 -3.81
CA ILE A 53 -4.19 -14.00 -4.81
C ILE A 53 -3.26 -13.26 -5.78
N ASN A 54 -3.72 -12.14 -6.36
CA ASN A 54 -2.92 -11.36 -7.29
C ASN A 54 -1.67 -10.77 -6.63
N GLY A 55 -1.78 -10.33 -5.38
CA GLY A 55 -0.69 -9.76 -4.61
C GLY A 55 0.44 -10.75 -4.35
N VAL A 56 0.13 -11.99 -4.00
CA VAL A 56 1.18 -13.00 -3.77
C VAL A 56 1.77 -13.54 -5.09
N ILE A 57 1.00 -13.55 -6.20
CA ILE A 57 1.52 -14.02 -7.50
C ILE A 57 2.36 -12.93 -8.19
N LEU A 58 1.80 -11.74 -8.34
CA LEU A 58 2.36 -10.65 -9.14
C LEU A 58 3.03 -9.59 -8.24
N GLY A 59 2.40 -9.24 -7.14
CA GLY A 59 2.73 -8.07 -6.32
C GLY A 59 1.96 -6.83 -6.80
N PHE A 60 1.97 -5.78 -5.97
CA PHE A 60 1.40 -4.48 -6.28
C PHE A 60 2.49 -3.41 -6.28
N CYS A 61 2.51 -2.62 -7.34
CA CYS A 61 3.43 -1.50 -7.53
C CYS A 61 2.61 -0.20 -7.58
N HIS A 62 2.87 0.72 -6.64
CA HIS A 62 2.23 2.03 -6.58
C HIS A 62 3.25 3.11 -6.87
N GLN A 63 2.93 4.00 -7.81
CA GLN A 63 3.81 5.09 -8.21
C GLN A 63 3.25 6.41 -7.71
N MET A 64 4.07 7.21 -7.02
CA MET A 64 3.77 8.57 -6.60
C MET A 64 4.76 9.53 -7.25
N ARG A 65 4.32 10.75 -7.56
CA ARG A 65 5.21 11.82 -8.02
C ARG A 65 5.12 13.01 -7.08
N SER A 66 6.27 13.53 -6.65
CA SER A 66 6.33 14.81 -5.97
C SER A 66 6.22 15.94 -7.00
N VAL A 67 5.33 16.89 -6.74
CA VAL A 67 5.11 18.06 -7.60
C VAL A 67 5.44 19.31 -6.78
N CYS A 68 6.27 20.18 -7.34
CA CYS A 68 6.67 21.44 -6.71
C CYS A 68 6.58 22.60 -7.71
N ALA A 69 6.36 23.81 -7.20
CA ALA A 69 6.38 25.04 -7.99
C ALA A 69 7.71 25.79 -7.82
N TYR A 70 8.11 26.04 -6.58
CA TYR A 70 9.26 26.90 -6.25
C TYR A 70 10.36 26.15 -5.47
N PHE A 71 9.98 25.46 -4.39
CA PHE A 71 10.94 24.73 -3.54
C PHE A 71 11.01 23.25 -3.97
N PRO A 72 12.18 22.74 -4.41
CA PRO A 72 12.31 21.35 -4.83
C PRO A 72 12.22 20.41 -3.61
N ILE A 73 11.30 19.46 -3.66
CA ILE A 73 11.09 18.48 -2.59
C ILE A 73 12.13 17.36 -2.73
N ASN A 74 12.79 16.99 -1.64
CA ASN A 74 13.76 15.90 -1.63
C ASN A 74 13.19 14.69 -0.87
N VAL A 75 13.12 13.54 -1.52
CA VAL A 75 12.64 12.28 -0.93
C VAL A 75 13.82 11.34 -0.73
N VAL A 76 14.11 11.01 0.52
CA VAL A 76 15.23 10.14 0.90
C VAL A 76 14.67 8.87 1.54
N ILE A 77 15.11 7.73 1.04
CA ILE A 77 14.72 6.43 1.58
C ILE A 77 15.83 5.97 2.53
N GLN A 78 15.47 5.68 3.77
CA GLN A 78 16.39 5.21 4.81
C GLN A 78 15.97 3.82 5.34
N GLU A 79 16.83 3.22 6.15
CA GLU A 79 16.61 1.95 6.86
C GLU A 79 16.05 0.83 5.95
N ASN A 80 16.85 0.40 4.96
CA ASN A 80 16.50 -0.71 4.06
C ASN A 80 15.08 -0.61 3.49
N SER A 81 14.70 0.56 2.96
CA SER A 81 13.40 0.83 2.32
C SER A 81 12.16 0.92 3.23
N SER A 82 12.35 0.98 4.55
CA SER A 82 11.25 1.02 5.52
C SER A 82 10.89 2.42 6.02
N LEU A 83 11.84 3.37 6.03
CA LEU A 83 11.60 4.75 6.46
C LEU A 83 11.77 5.68 5.27
N VAL A 84 10.76 6.53 5.01
CA VAL A 84 10.86 7.60 4.01
C VAL A 84 10.93 8.94 4.71
N GLU A 85 11.95 9.70 4.36
CA GLU A 85 12.14 11.08 4.79
C GLU A 85 11.81 12.03 3.65
N ILE A 86 10.92 12.98 3.92
CA ILE A 86 10.57 14.06 3.01
C ILE A 86 11.15 15.34 3.59
N GLN A 87 11.97 16.00 2.78
CA GLN A 87 12.71 17.20 3.15
C GLN A 87 12.34 18.35 2.23
N ASN A 88 12.46 19.57 2.74
CA ASN A 88 12.23 20.82 2.01
C ASN A 88 10.80 20.96 1.44
N PHE A 89 9.81 20.32 2.07
CA PHE A 89 8.41 20.52 1.72
C PHE A 89 8.01 21.96 2.08
N LEU A 90 7.49 22.71 1.09
CA LEU A 90 7.20 24.16 1.20
C LEU A 90 8.37 25.04 1.70
N GLY A 91 9.61 24.56 1.62
CA GLY A 91 10.78 25.29 2.14
C GLY A 91 11.01 25.14 3.64
N GLU A 92 10.30 24.23 4.31
CA GLU A 92 10.47 23.97 5.73
C GLU A 92 11.80 23.26 6.03
N LYS A 93 12.43 23.63 7.16
CA LYS A 93 13.67 22.98 7.65
C LYS A 93 13.41 21.67 8.39
N SER A 94 12.16 21.41 8.77
CA SER A 94 11.79 20.17 9.45
C SER A 94 11.78 19.01 8.44
N ILE A 95 12.11 17.81 8.93
CA ILE A 95 12.10 16.60 8.12
C ILE A 95 10.88 15.80 8.51
N CYS A 96 10.02 15.51 7.53
CA CYS A 96 8.91 14.61 7.74
C CYS A 96 9.40 13.16 7.60
N ARG A 97 9.09 12.31 8.59
CA ARG A 97 9.48 10.91 8.61
C ARG A 97 8.25 10.03 8.61
N VAL A 98 8.16 9.13 7.64
CA VAL A 98 7.02 8.21 7.49
C VAL A 98 7.55 6.78 7.47
N GLN A 99 7.12 6.00 8.46
CA GLN A 99 7.41 4.57 8.53
C GLN A 99 6.43 3.80 7.64
N MET A 100 6.99 2.93 6.78
CA MET A 100 6.22 2.05 5.92
C MET A 100 5.62 0.88 6.70
N ARG A 101 4.51 0.35 6.18
CA ARG A 101 3.91 -0.89 6.69
C ARG A 101 4.82 -2.08 6.37
N PRO A 102 4.71 -3.18 7.13
CA PRO A 102 5.47 -4.40 6.86
C PRO A 102 5.13 -4.95 5.46
N ASP A 103 6.14 -5.50 4.80
CA ASP A 103 6.06 -6.08 3.45
C ASP A 103 5.86 -5.06 2.31
N VAL A 104 6.13 -3.78 2.59
CA VAL A 104 6.16 -2.70 1.59
C VAL A 104 7.59 -2.19 1.45
N ALA A 105 8.15 -2.35 0.27
CA ALA A 105 9.46 -1.85 -0.12
C ALA A 105 9.31 -0.52 -0.87
N SER A 106 10.10 0.46 -0.45
CA SER A 106 10.18 1.78 -1.06
C SER A 106 11.38 1.89 -2.00
N SER A 107 11.20 2.39 -3.22
CA SER A 107 12.28 2.65 -4.17
C SER A 107 12.11 3.99 -4.89
N VAL A 108 13.23 4.59 -5.30
CA VAL A 108 13.23 5.80 -6.16
C VAL A 108 13.37 5.34 -7.61
N SER A 109 12.52 5.85 -8.49
CA SER A 109 12.57 5.53 -9.92
C SER A 109 13.85 6.09 -10.55
N GLN A 110 14.60 5.24 -11.26
CA GLN A 110 15.75 5.69 -12.06
C GLN A 110 15.32 6.26 -13.42
N ALA A 111 14.15 5.85 -13.90
CA ALA A 111 13.64 6.21 -15.23
C ALA A 111 13.01 7.60 -15.24
N GLN A 112 12.41 8.02 -14.13
CA GLN A 112 11.72 9.30 -14.04
C GLN A 112 12.12 10.06 -12.78
N LYS A 113 12.46 11.34 -12.96
CA LYS A 113 12.79 12.25 -11.87
C LYS A 113 11.56 12.49 -11.00
N ASP A 114 11.77 12.63 -9.69
CA ASP A 114 10.75 12.99 -8.69
C ASP A 114 9.62 11.94 -8.56
N GLU A 115 9.88 10.70 -9.01
CA GLU A 115 8.98 9.56 -8.91
C GLU A 115 9.47 8.56 -7.85
N PHE A 116 8.53 8.15 -7.01
CA PHE A 116 8.71 7.24 -5.90
C PHE A 116 7.78 6.04 -6.05
N ILE A 117 8.32 4.84 -5.85
CA ILE A 117 7.63 3.59 -6.10
C ILE A 117 7.52 2.81 -4.79
N LEU A 118 6.32 2.34 -4.45
CA LEU A 118 6.06 1.41 -3.36
C LEU A 118 5.66 0.06 -3.94
N ASP A 119 6.49 -0.95 -3.71
CA ASP A 119 6.22 -2.33 -4.08
C ASP A 119 5.84 -3.14 -2.84
N GLY A 120 4.78 -3.95 -2.93
CA GLY A 120 4.38 -4.82 -1.83
C GLY A 120 3.45 -5.94 -2.25
N SER A 121 3.42 -7.01 -1.48
CA SER A 121 2.53 -8.15 -1.74
C SER A 121 1.08 -7.84 -1.39
N ASP A 122 0.85 -6.89 -0.48
CA ASP A 122 -0.46 -6.53 0.04
C ASP A 122 -0.88 -5.12 -0.38
N MET A 123 -1.98 -5.05 -1.14
CA MET A 123 -2.51 -3.81 -1.69
C MET A 123 -2.89 -2.79 -0.61
N GLU A 124 -3.47 -3.23 0.52
CA GLU A 124 -3.94 -2.34 1.56
C GLU A 124 -2.77 -1.73 2.34
N HIS A 125 -1.74 -2.52 2.61
CA HIS A 125 -0.53 -2.00 3.25
C HIS A 125 0.20 -1.01 2.36
N ALA A 126 0.34 -1.30 1.08
CA ALA A 126 0.94 -0.38 0.11
C ALA A 126 0.13 0.93 0.00
N SER A 127 -1.18 0.82 -0.20
CA SER A 127 -2.07 1.98 -0.32
C SER A 127 -2.11 2.82 0.96
N ASN A 128 -2.18 2.20 2.14
CA ASN A 128 -2.19 2.93 3.40
C ASN A 128 -0.86 3.63 3.67
N SER A 129 0.26 3.04 3.26
CA SER A 129 1.59 3.67 3.40
C SER A 129 1.70 4.92 2.53
N MET A 130 1.23 4.84 1.29
CA MET A 130 1.15 5.98 0.36
C MET A 130 0.22 7.08 0.90
N ALA A 131 -0.94 6.70 1.44
CA ALA A 131 -1.88 7.64 2.06
C ALA A 131 -1.27 8.32 3.30
N ASN A 132 -0.49 7.59 4.10
CA ASN A 132 0.16 8.16 5.28
C ASN A 132 1.18 9.24 4.91
N ILE A 133 1.94 9.03 3.82
CA ILE A 133 2.80 10.07 3.26
C ILE A 133 1.97 11.31 2.90
N TYR A 134 0.90 11.14 2.11
CA TYR A 134 0.07 12.25 1.66
C TYR A 134 -0.56 13.04 2.83
N VAL A 135 -1.10 12.34 3.83
CA VAL A 135 -1.73 12.97 5.00
C VAL A 135 -0.69 13.72 5.85
N SER A 136 0.51 13.16 5.98
CA SER A 136 1.60 13.79 6.73
C SER A 136 1.98 15.15 6.13
N GLU A 137 2.11 15.22 4.81
CA GLU A 137 2.37 16.49 4.11
C GLU A 137 1.20 17.49 4.20
N LYS A 138 -0.05 16.99 4.19
CA LYS A 138 -1.23 17.84 4.42
C LYS A 138 -1.32 18.40 5.84
N GLY A 139 -0.86 17.66 6.84
CA GLY A 139 -0.78 18.17 8.21
C GLY A 139 0.16 19.37 8.34
N SER A 140 1.26 19.38 7.56
CA SER A 140 2.21 20.49 7.49
C SER A 140 1.58 21.75 6.86
N LEU A 141 0.71 21.59 5.85
CA LEU A 141 -0.05 22.69 5.25
C LEU A 141 -0.97 23.38 6.27
N GLN A 142 -1.72 22.62 7.06
CA GLN A 142 -2.66 23.19 8.04
C GLN A 142 -1.98 24.02 9.14
N LYS A 143 -0.73 23.70 9.49
CA LYS A 143 0.06 24.48 10.46
C LYS A 143 0.63 25.76 9.88
N ALA A 144 0.70 25.90 8.55
CA ALA A 144 1.21 27.09 7.89
C ALA A 144 0.12 28.15 7.68
N ASP A 145 -1.16 27.75 7.70
CA ASP A 145 -2.32 28.65 7.60
C ASP A 145 -2.79 29.21 8.97
N GLU A 146 -2.13 28.83 10.08
CA GLU A 146 -2.38 29.30 11.45
C GLU A 146 -1.24 30.22 11.94
#